data_AF-A0A432JRR0-F1
#
_entry.id   AF-A0A432JRR0-F1
#
_cell.length_a   1.000
_cell.length_b   1.000
_cell.length_c   1.000
_cell.angle_alpha   90.00
_cell.angle_beta   90.00
_cell.angle_gamma   90.00
#
_symmetry.space_group_name_H-M   'P 1'
#
loop_
_entity.id
_entity.type
_entity.pdbx_description
1 polymer ?
#
loop_
_entity_poly.entity_id
_entity_poly.type
_entity_poly.pdbx_seq_one_letter_code
_entity_poly.pdbx_strand_id
1 'polypeptide(L)'
;IADGKPTETQAQSLSPKAQELIEESRHRASKSEEESDGGSDETEEENEKPVGVIPRPVTPVVVVTRKFRRRRRIFQAANRAKRLDRSRHMEYKYEVRGLMDEIGILDEHRSNILGSIWAKGERQTVSDAKEYLEGKLSEGIITEDQQSRLLAVIDDYTIRR
;
A
#
# COMPACT_ATOMS: atom_id res chain seq x y z
N ILE A 1 -4.62 30.42 49.52
CA ILE A 1 -6.01 30.68 49.08
C ILE A 1 -5.91 31.72 47.97
N ALA A 2 -6.56 31.49 46.82
CA ALA A 2 -6.60 32.36 45.63
C ALA A 2 -5.24 32.66 44.94
N ASP A 3 -5.11 32.97 43.64
CA ASP A 3 -5.81 32.56 42.39
C ASP A 3 -4.95 33.01 41.17
N GLY A 4 -5.24 32.75 39.89
CA GLY A 4 -6.35 31.98 39.30
C GLY A 4 -6.44 32.05 37.76
N LYS A 5 -5.36 31.79 37.01
CA LYS A 5 -5.24 31.90 35.51
C LYS A 5 -5.32 33.36 34.97
N PRO A 6 -5.00 33.66 33.68
CA PRO A 6 -4.70 32.76 32.55
C PRO A 6 -3.30 32.90 31.93
N THR A 7 -2.78 31.79 31.40
CA THR A 7 -1.72 31.82 30.37
C THR A 7 -2.36 32.10 29.02
N GLU A 8 -2.05 33.27 28.49
CA GLU A 8 -2.34 33.71 27.13
C GLU A 8 -1.72 32.71 26.11
N THR A 9 -2.57 31.97 25.41
CA THR A 9 -2.12 31.08 24.32
C THR A 9 -1.56 31.96 23.21
N GLN A 10 -0.25 31.83 22.93
CA GLN A 10 0.40 32.54 21.83
C GLN A 10 -0.40 32.37 20.54
N ALA A 11 -1.03 33.45 20.08
CA ALA A 11 -1.62 33.53 18.76
C ALA A 11 -0.47 33.56 17.75
N GLN A 12 -0.02 32.36 17.36
CA GLN A 12 0.99 32.19 16.33
C GLN A 12 0.55 32.94 15.08
N SER A 13 1.37 33.86 14.61
CA SER A 13 1.15 34.62 13.38
C SER A 13 1.16 33.65 12.19
N LEU A 14 -0.01 33.13 11.84
CA LEU A 14 -0.17 32.21 10.72
C LEU A 14 0.25 32.93 9.44
N SER A 15 1.11 32.27 8.65
CA SER A 15 1.48 32.72 7.30
C SER A 15 0.21 32.95 6.46
N PRO A 16 0.15 33.95 5.56
CA PRO A 16 -1.04 34.21 4.74
C PRO A 16 -1.55 32.96 4.01
N LYS A 17 -0.63 32.14 3.48
CA LYS A 17 -0.95 30.85 2.83
C LYS A 17 -1.62 29.82 3.75
N ALA A 18 -1.39 29.90 5.06
CA ALA A 18 -2.07 29.05 6.04
C ALA A 18 -3.48 29.54 6.37
N GLN A 19 -3.75 30.84 6.23
CA GLN A 19 -5.10 31.41 6.37
C GLN A 19 -5.96 31.01 5.17
N GLU A 20 -5.44 31.15 3.94
CA GLU A 20 -6.07 30.69 2.70
C GLU A 20 -6.49 29.21 2.79
N LEU A 21 -5.61 28.33 3.28
CA LEU A 21 -5.91 26.89 3.44
C LEU A 21 -7.07 26.60 4.40
N ILE A 22 -7.24 27.42 5.43
CA ILE A 22 -8.31 27.28 6.43
C ILE A 22 -9.64 27.77 5.85
N GLU A 23 -9.62 28.87 5.11
CA GLU A 23 -10.80 29.42 4.44
C GLU A 23 -11.29 28.49 3.31
N GLU A 24 -10.38 27.98 2.48
CA GLU A 24 -10.67 26.96 1.46
C GLU A 24 -11.28 25.69 2.08
N SER A 25 -10.77 25.26 3.24
CA SER A 25 -11.30 24.10 3.96
C SER A 25 -12.70 24.34 4.53
N ARG A 26 -13.00 25.56 5.00
CA ARG A 26 -14.35 25.95 5.45
C ARG A 26 -15.34 26.04 4.29
N HIS A 27 -14.94 26.67 3.18
CA HIS A 27 -15.78 26.79 1.99
C HIS A 27 -16.04 25.43 1.32
N ARG A 28 -15.09 24.50 1.39
CA ARG A 28 -15.29 23.10 0.95
C ARG A 28 -16.33 22.38 1.81
N ALA A 29 -16.34 22.62 3.12
CA ALA A 29 -17.31 22.03 4.04
C ALA A 29 -18.74 22.57 3.78
N SER A 30 -18.93 23.89 3.69
CA SER A 30 -20.26 24.45 3.40
C SER A 30 -20.79 24.03 2.03
N LYS A 31 -19.93 23.98 1.00
CA LYS A 31 -20.30 23.49 -0.34
C LYS A 31 -20.76 22.02 -0.30
N SER A 32 -20.14 21.17 0.54
CA SER A 32 -20.58 19.78 0.69
C SER A 32 -21.91 19.60 1.45
N GLU A 33 -22.36 20.60 2.19
CA GLU A 33 -23.70 20.62 2.78
C GLU A 33 -24.75 21.07 1.72
N GLU A 34 -24.42 22.08 0.90
CA GLU A 34 -25.26 22.58 -0.19
C GLU A 34 -25.47 21.58 -1.35
N GLU A 35 -24.51 20.71 -1.66
CA GLU A 35 -24.61 19.72 -2.75
C GLU A 35 -25.29 18.39 -2.33
N SER A 36 -25.87 18.31 -1.11
CA SER A 36 -26.48 17.08 -0.57
C SER A 36 -28.01 17.06 -0.46
N ASP A 37 -28.69 18.15 -0.83
CA ASP A 37 -30.16 18.22 -0.86
C ASP A 37 -30.68 18.44 -2.29
N GLY A 38 -31.52 17.53 -2.79
CA GLY A 38 -31.81 17.43 -4.22
C GLY A 38 -32.79 16.33 -4.64
N GLY A 39 -33.99 16.32 -4.03
CA GLY A 39 -35.17 15.56 -4.49
C GLY A 39 -35.71 14.55 -3.47
N SER A 40 -36.96 14.61 -3.00
CA SER A 40 -38.09 15.54 -3.25
C SER A 40 -38.93 15.73 -1.95
N ASP A 41 -39.99 16.53 -1.82
CA ASP A 41 -40.96 17.11 -2.78
C ASP A 41 -41.55 18.45 -2.28
N GLU A 42 -42.39 19.12 -3.08
CA GLU A 42 -42.90 20.49 -2.81
C GLU A 42 -44.18 20.56 -1.93
N THR A 43 -44.31 21.57 -1.04
CA THR A 43 -45.42 22.57 -1.00
C THR A 43 -45.40 23.55 0.19
N GLU A 44 -45.35 24.84 -0.16
CA GLU A 44 -46.06 26.04 0.37
C GLU A 44 -46.31 26.38 1.87
N GLU A 45 -46.09 27.68 2.13
CA GLU A 45 -46.68 28.62 3.11
C GLU A 45 -46.57 28.46 4.65
N GLU A 46 -45.95 29.51 5.21
CA GLU A 46 -46.30 30.30 6.40
C GLU A 46 -46.71 29.67 7.76
N ASN A 47 -46.05 30.23 8.79
CA ASN A 47 -46.65 30.75 10.05
C ASN A 47 -46.22 30.11 11.40
N GLU A 48 -45.85 31.02 12.31
CA GLU A 48 -45.74 30.97 13.79
C GLU A 48 -45.38 29.69 14.59
N LYS A 49 -44.29 29.85 15.36
CA LYS A 49 -44.09 29.41 16.77
C LYS A 49 -43.66 27.94 17.05
N PRO A 50 -43.04 27.67 18.22
CA PRO A 50 -42.00 26.66 18.30
C PRO A 50 -42.54 25.24 18.55
N VAL A 51 -42.30 24.34 17.60
CA VAL A 51 -42.62 22.92 17.74
C VAL A 51 -41.60 22.24 18.66
N GLY A 52 -42.12 21.47 19.62
CA GLY A 52 -41.36 20.96 20.75
C GLY A 52 -40.27 19.94 20.39
N VAL A 53 -39.22 19.89 21.21
CA VAL A 53 -38.18 18.86 21.16
C VAL A 53 -38.81 17.49 21.41
N ILE A 54 -39.01 16.71 20.34
CA ILE A 54 -39.33 15.29 20.45
C ILE A 54 -38.07 14.61 21.03
N PRO A 55 -38.12 14.00 22.24
CA PRO A 55 -36.99 13.27 22.74
C PRO A 55 -36.78 12.04 21.86
N ARG A 56 -35.70 12.03 21.08
CA ARG A 56 -35.31 10.88 20.27
C ARG A 56 -35.24 9.66 21.19
N PRO A 57 -35.93 8.54 20.88
CA PRO A 57 -35.86 7.36 21.73
C PRO A 57 -34.41 6.88 21.76
N VAL A 58 -33.79 6.98 22.95
CA VAL A 58 -32.48 6.40 23.23
C VAL A 58 -32.61 4.88 23.19
N THR A 59 -32.48 4.32 22.00
CA THR A 59 -32.31 2.87 21.85
C THR A 59 -31.06 2.49 22.65
N PRO A 60 -31.14 1.47 23.53
CA PRO A 60 -29.98 1.05 24.28
C PRO A 60 -28.93 0.58 23.28
N VAL A 61 -27.76 1.24 23.27
CA VAL A 61 -26.64 0.82 22.43
C VAL A 61 -26.16 -0.52 22.95
N VAL A 62 -26.72 -1.60 22.39
CA VAL A 62 -26.25 -2.96 22.63
C VAL A 62 -24.86 -3.03 22.04
N VAL A 63 -23.86 -2.85 22.90
CA VAL A 63 -22.45 -3.05 22.53
C VAL A 63 -22.28 -4.54 22.26
N VAL A 64 -22.53 -4.95 21.02
CA VAL A 64 -22.29 -6.30 20.53
C VAL A 64 -20.78 -6.50 20.53
N THR A 65 -20.27 -6.92 21.69
CA THR A 65 -18.88 -7.34 21.87
C THR A 65 -18.69 -8.59 21.01
N ARG A 66 -18.29 -8.37 19.76
CA ARG A 66 -18.04 -9.43 18.78
C ARG A 66 -16.94 -10.32 19.34
N LYS A 67 -17.35 -11.45 19.96
CA LYS A 67 -16.43 -12.44 20.52
C LYS A 67 -15.43 -12.81 19.45
N PHE A 68 -14.18 -12.37 19.62
CA PHE A 68 -13.10 -12.69 18.68
C PHE A 68 -13.01 -14.21 18.58
N ARG A 69 -13.55 -14.79 17.49
CA ARG A 69 -13.38 -16.20 17.18
C ARG A 69 -11.89 -16.44 17.12
N ARG A 70 -11.32 -17.09 18.14
CA ARG A 70 -9.95 -17.61 18.11
C ARG A 70 -9.89 -18.58 16.94
N ARG A 71 -9.45 -18.08 15.77
CA ARG A 71 -9.18 -18.92 14.60
C ARG A 71 -8.10 -19.90 15.03
N ARG A 72 -8.52 -21.13 15.38
CA ARG A 72 -7.60 -22.27 15.48
C ARG A 72 -6.89 -22.28 14.13
N ARG A 73 -5.61 -21.90 14.11
CA ARG A 73 -4.78 -21.98 12.91
C ARG A 73 -4.57 -23.46 12.65
N ILE A 74 -5.52 -24.07 11.94
CA ILE A 74 -5.33 -25.38 11.32
C ILE A 74 -4.04 -25.24 10.53
N PHE A 75 -3.07 -26.10 10.83
CA PHE A 75 -1.75 -26.04 10.20
C PHE A 75 -1.91 -26.34 8.71
N GLN A 76 -2.04 -25.29 7.91
CA GLN A 76 -1.91 -25.38 6.47
C GLN A 76 -0.41 -25.33 6.17
N ALA A 77 0.14 -26.47 5.76
CA ALA A 77 1.51 -26.56 5.33
C ALA A 77 1.72 -25.61 4.15
N ALA A 78 2.54 -24.57 4.33
CA ALA A 78 2.87 -23.66 3.24
C ALA A 78 3.52 -24.44 2.10
N ASN A 79 3.07 -24.18 0.86
CA ASN A 79 3.54 -24.86 -0.35
C ASN A 79 5.08 -24.93 -0.36
N ARG A 80 5.62 -26.16 -0.41
CA ARG A 80 7.07 -26.43 -0.37
C ARG A 80 7.71 -26.31 -1.76
N ALA A 81 7.39 -25.24 -2.47
CA ALA A 81 8.07 -24.93 -3.72
C ALA A 81 9.51 -24.46 -3.44
N LYS A 82 10.43 -24.75 -4.38
CA LYS A 82 11.80 -24.24 -4.37
C LYS A 82 11.79 -22.73 -4.61
N ARG A 83 12.59 -21.99 -3.84
CA ARG A 83 12.68 -20.51 -3.84
C ARG A 83 14.13 -20.07 -3.67
N LEU A 84 14.44 -18.86 -4.12
CA LEU A 84 15.70 -18.19 -3.82
C LEU A 84 15.80 -17.89 -2.31
N ASP A 85 17.03 -17.90 -1.78
CA ASP A 85 17.29 -17.57 -0.39
C ASP A 85 17.16 -16.07 -0.12
N ARG A 86 16.01 -15.67 0.44
CA ARG A 86 15.73 -14.28 0.84
C ARG A 86 16.83 -13.65 1.71
N SER A 87 17.53 -14.45 2.54
CA SER A 87 18.58 -13.92 3.42
C SER A 87 19.82 -13.45 2.63
N ARG A 88 20.11 -14.09 1.50
CA ARG A 88 21.26 -13.83 0.62
C ARG A 88 20.97 -12.80 -0.49
N HIS A 89 19.88 -12.03 -0.38
CA HIS A 89 19.47 -11.02 -1.37
C HIS A 89 20.60 -10.06 -1.78
N MET A 90 21.40 -9.58 -0.81
CA MET A 90 22.46 -8.62 -1.12
C MET A 90 23.63 -9.27 -1.86
N GLU A 91 24.06 -10.47 -1.46
CA GLU A 91 25.07 -11.25 -2.18
C GLU A 91 24.63 -11.48 -3.64
N TYR A 92 23.43 -12.04 -3.82
CA TYR A 92 22.79 -12.26 -5.13
C TYR A 92 22.77 -10.98 -5.98
N LYS A 93 22.38 -9.84 -5.39
CA LYS A 93 22.28 -8.55 -6.08
C LYS A 93 23.63 -8.04 -6.58
N TYR A 94 24.72 -8.25 -5.84
CA TYR A 94 26.05 -7.82 -6.27
C TYR A 94 26.67 -8.81 -7.27
N GLU A 95 26.52 -10.11 -7.04
CA GLU A 95 27.06 -11.15 -7.93
C GLU A 95 26.39 -11.11 -9.32
N VAL A 96 25.06 -11.10 -9.37
CA VAL A 96 24.33 -11.02 -10.65
C VAL A 96 24.59 -9.71 -11.38
N ARG A 97 24.80 -8.60 -10.66
CA ARG A 97 25.16 -7.33 -11.31
C ARG A 97 26.52 -7.42 -12.00
N GLY A 98 27.55 -7.91 -11.30
CA GLY A 98 28.87 -8.13 -11.88
C GLY A 98 28.84 -9.11 -13.05
N LEU A 99 28.07 -10.20 -12.92
CA LEU A 99 27.88 -11.17 -14.00
C LEU A 99 27.19 -10.54 -15.22
N MET A 100 26.13 -9.74 -15.04
CA MET A 100 25.43 -9.05 -16.15
C MET A 100 26.33 -8.09 -16.91
N ASP A 101 27.26 -7.44 -16.20
CA ASP A 101 28.29 -6.58 -16.79
C ASP A 101 29.34 -7.42 -17.57
N GLU A 102 29.80 -8.54 -17.00
CA GLU A 102 30.77 -9.47 -17.64
C GLU A 102 30.22 -10.12 -18.92
N ILE A 103 28.96 -10.56 -18.91
CA ILE A 103 28.33 -11.27 -20.03
C ILE A 103 27.76 -10.32 -21.10
N GLY A 104 27.90 -9.00 -20.92
CA GLY A 104 27.53 -8.01 -21.93
C GLY A 104 26.03 -7.84 -22.17
N ILE A 105 25.18 -7.99 -21.15
CA ILE A 105 23.76 -7.61 -21.27
C ILE A 105 23.65 -6.09 -21.37
N LEU A 106 22.76 -5.55 -22.20
CA LEU A 106 22.56 -4.10 -22.34
C LEU A 106 22.13 -3.46 -21.01
N ASP A 107 22.81 -2.36 -20.62
CA ASP A 107 22.59 -1.61 -19.38
C ASP A 107 21.12 -1.28 -19.11
N GLU A 108 20.37 -0.93 -20.17
CA GLU A 108 18.93 -0.63 -20.15
C GLU A 108 18.08 -1.75 -19.55
N HIS A 109 18.48 -3.00 -19.76
CA HIS A 109 17.73 -4.17 -19.32
C HIS A 109 18.24 -4.75 -18.00
N ARG A 110 19.52 -4.53 -17.62
CA ARG A 110 20.14 -5.13 -16.41
C ARG A 110 19.29 -4.92 -15.15
N SER A 111 18.87 -3.68 -14.88
CA SER A 111 18.09 -3.36 -13.67
C SER A 111 16.71 -4.04 -13.65
N ASN A 112 16.04 -4.13 -14.80
CA ASN A 112 14.75 -4.78 -14.94
C ASN A 112 14.87 -6.31 -14.75
N ILE A 113 15.85 -6.93 -15.41
CA ILE A 113 16.10 -8.37 -15.33
C ILE A 113 16.49 -8.75 -13.88
N LEU A 114 17.44 -8.04 -13.28
CA LEU A 114 17.90 -8.27 -11.90
C LEU A 114 16.75 -8.21 -10.89
N GLY A 115 15.94 -7.15 -10.94
CA GLY A 115 14.79 -6.97 -10.04
C GLY A 115 13.68 -8.01 -10.27
N SER A 116 13.42 -8.36 -11.54
CA SER A 116 12.38 -9.32 -11.91
C SER A 116 12.71 -10.76 -11.53
N ILE A 117 13.94 -11.21 -11.79
CA ILE A 117 14.41 -12.55 -11.38
C ILE A 117 14.30 -12.68 -9.86
N TRP A 118 14.79 -11.69 -9.10
CA TRP A 118 14.69 -11.70 -7.65
C TRP A 118 13.24 -11.76 -7.17
N ALA A 119 12.38 -10.87 -7.68
CA ALA A 119 10.99 -10.80 -7.25
C ALA A 119 10.21 -12.09 -7.55
N LYS A 120 10.45 -12.72 -8.71
CA LYS A 120 9.85 -14.00 -9.07
C LYS A 120 10.43 -15.14 -8.23
N GLY A 121 11.75 -15.27 -8.19
CA GLY A 121 12.46 -16.35 -7.50
C GLY A 121 12.22 -16.43 -5.99
N GLU A 122 12.10 -15.28 -5.31
CA GLU A 122 11.84 -15.19 -3.87
C GLU A 122 10.35 -15.30 -3.53
N ARG A 123 9.49 -14.55 -4.25
CA ARG A 123 8.06 -14.43 -3.89
C ARG A 123 7.17 -15.50 -4.50
N GLN A 124 7.54 -16.05 -5.65
CA GLN A 124 6.79 -17.05 -6.40
C GLN A 124 7.52 -18.40 -6.27
N THR A 125 8.32 -18.81 -7.25
CA THR A 125 9.19 -19.99 -7.23
C THR A 125 10.42 -19.75 -8.09
N VAL A 126 11.42 -20.63 -7.97
CA VAL A 126 12.57 -20.69 -8.89
C VAL A 126 12.12 -20.92 -10.34
N SER A 127 11.07 -21.71 -10.56
CA SER A 127 10.55 -22.00 -11.91
C SER A 127 10.06 -20.74 -12.62
N ASP A 128 9.33 -19.87 -11.92
CA ASP A 128 8.80 -18.61 -12.48
C ASP A 128 9.91 -17.61 -12.84
N ALA A 129 11.09 -17.77 -12.22
CA ALA A 129 12.30 -17.00 -12.52
C ALA A 129 13.03 -17.54 -13.76
N LYS A 130 13.08 -18.86 -13.94
CA LYS A 130 13.61 -19.51 -15.15
C LYS A 130 12.73 -19.24 -16.38
N GLU A 131 11.42 -19.37 -16.23
CA GLU A 131 10.43 -19.04 -17.27
C GLU A 131 10.54 -17.57 -17.71
N TYR A 132 10.78 -16.64 -16.77
CA TYR A 132 11.02 -15.24 -17.11
C TYR A 132 12.29 -15.03 -17.95
N LEU A 133 13.37 -15.75 -17.66
CA LEU A 133 14.58 -15.71 -18.48
C LEU A 133 14.34 -16.28 -19.89
N GLU A 134 13.53 -17.34 -20.02
CA GLU A 134 13.14 -17.90 -21.32
C GLU A 134 12.22 -16.95 -22.11
N GLY A 135 11.35 -16.21 -21.43
CA GLY A 135 10.65 -15.05 -21.99
C GLY A 135 11.63 -14.00 -22.54
N LYS A 136 12.70 -13.68 -21.81
CA LYS A 136 13.71 -12.71 -22.26
C LYS A 136 14.62 -13.21 -23.39
N LEU A 137 14.85 -14.53 -23.47
CA LEU A 137 15.53 -15.15 -24.61
C LEU A 137 14.65 -15.08 -25.87
N SER A 138 13.37 -15.45 -25.76
CA SER A 138 12.41 -15.42 -26.89
C SER A 138 12.05 -14.01 -27.36
N GLU A 139 12.10 -13.01 -26.47
CA GLU A 139 12.06 -11.58 -26.83
C GLU A 139 13.33 -11.08 -27.54
N GLY A 140 14.42 -11.87 -27.55
CA GLY A 140 15.72 -11.47 -28.11
C GLY A 140 16.51 -10.47 -27.25
N ILE A 141 16.14 -10.29 -25.98
CA ILE A 141 16.79 -9.34 -25.05
C ILE A 141 18.11 -9.89 -24.49
N ILE A 142 18.23 -11.22 -24.38
CA ILE A 142 19.44 -11.93 -23.97
C ILE A 142 19.73 -13.08 -24.94
N THR A 143 21.00 -13.50 -25.02
CA THR A 143 21.42 -14.70 -25.75
C THR A 143 21.30 -15.96 -24.90
N GLU A 144 21.36 -17.13 -25.53
CA GLU A 144 21.32 -18.44 -24.86
C GLU A 144 22.51 -18.62 -23.88
N ASP A 145 23.71 -18.17 -24.26
CA ASP A 145 24.89 -18.15 -23.39
C ASP A 145 24.68 -17.27 -22.13
N GLN A 146 24.09 -16.09 -22.31
CA GLN A 146 23.77 -15.18 -21.20
C GLN A 146 22.70 -15.78 -20.29
N GLN A 147 21.66 -16.39 -20.87
CA GLN A 147 20.61 -17.08 -20.13
C GLN A 147 21.18 -18.23 -19.30
N SER A 148 22.02 -19.08 -19.89
CA SER A 148 22.65 -20.23 -19.24
C SER A 148 23.47 -19.82 -18.00
N ARG A 149 24.29 -18.76 -18.12
CA ARG A 149 25.05 -18.20 -16.99
C ARG A 149 24.15 -17.64 -15.88
N LEU A 150 23.07 -16.94 -16.23
CA LEU A 150 22.10 -16.44 -15.24
C LEU A 150 21.33 -17.57 -14.54
N LEU A 151 21.02 -18.66 -15.25
CA LEU A 151 20.37 -19.84 -14.69
C LEU A 151 21.24 -20.55 -13.64
N ALA A 152 22.56 -20.62 -13.86
CA ALA A 152 23.50 -21.18 -12.88
C ALA A 152 23.44 -20.43 -11.54
N VAL A 153 23.52 -19.09 -11.55
CA VAL A 153 23.42 -18.28 -10.32
C VAL A 153 22.06 -18.42 -9.65
N ILE A 154 20.96 -18.53 -10.42
CA ILE A 154 19.63 -18.82 -9.84
C ILE A 154 19.63 -20.15 -9.06
N ASP A 155 20.28 -21.19 -9.57
CA ASP A 155 20.36 -22.48 -8.90
C ASP A 155 21.29 -22.46 -7.68
N ASP A 156 22.40 -21.72 -7.71
CA ASP A 156 23.32 -21.55 -6.56
C ASP A 156 22.70 -20.75 -5.40
N TYR A 157 21.78 -19.83 -5.69
CA TYR A 157 21.01 -19.08 -4.70
C TYR A 157 19.67 -19.74 -4.33
N THR A 158 19.37 -20.93 -4.84
CA THR A 158 18.15 -21.68 -4.52
C THR A 158 18.31 -22.52 -3.24
N ILE A 159 17.37 -22.37 -2.30
CA ILE A 159 17.33 -23.22 -1.10
C ILE A 159 16.91 -24.64 -1.48
N ARG A 160 17.71 -25.64 -1.10
CA ARG A 160 17.30 -27.05 -1.05
C ARG A 160 16.29 -27.23 0.10
N ARG A 161 15.01 -27.45 -0.24
CA ARG A 161 13.87 -27.44 0.70
C ARG A 161 12.96 -28.66 0.51
#